data_AF-A0A2H0YNZ0-F1
#
_entry.id   AF-A0A2H0YNZ0-F1
#
_cell.length_a   1.000
_cell.length_b   1.000
_cell.length_c   1.000
_cell.angle_alpha   90.00
_cell.angle_beta   90.00
_cell.angle_gamma   90.00
#
_symmetry.space_group_name_H-M   'P 1'
#
loop_
_entity.id
_entity.type
_entity.pdbx_description
1 polymer ?
#
loop_
_entity_poly.entity_id
_entity_poly.type
_entity_poly.pdbx_seq_one_letter_code
_entity_poly.pdbx_strand_id
1 'polypeptide(L)' 'FEVLKKLKEDPETKEIPVIVLTNLEKMEDINKAIELGATTYLVKTEYKIEEVIEKIKKIIG' A
#
# COMPACT_ATOMS: atom_id res chain seq x y z
N PHE A 1 -2.49 -5.89 9.24
CA PHE A 1 -1.92 -6.18 7.90
C PHE A 1 -2.06 -7.65 7.48
N GLU A 2 -3.03 -8.41 8.01
CA GLU A 2 -3.15 -9.85 7.69
C GLU A 2 -3.53 -10.12 6.24
N VAL A 3 -4.43 -9.30 5.68
CA VAL A 3 -4.84 -9.42 4.27
C VAL A 3 -3.67 -9.18 3.32
N LEU A 4 -2.87 -8.13 3.56
CA LEU A 4 -1.66 -7.84 2.78
C LEU A 4 -0.71 -9.04 2.79
N LYS A 5 -0.45 -9.61 3.97
CA LYS A 5 0.40 -10.79 4.11
C LYS A 5 -0.12 -11.96 3.27
N LYS A 6 -1.41 -12.30 3.39
CA LYS A 6 -2.02 -13.37 2.59
C LYS A 6 -1.90 -13.13 1.08
N LEU A 7 -2.17 -11.91 0.63
CA LEU A 7 -2.06 -11.54 -0.79
C LEU A 7 -0.63 -11.68 -1.32
N LYS A 8 0.37 -11.42 -0.48
CA LYS A 8 1.79 -11.48 -0.87
C LYS A 8 2.41 -12.87 -0.73
N GLU A 9 1.80 -13.75 0.07
CA GLU A 9 2.20 -15.15 0.20
C GLU A 9 1.60 -16.07 -0.89
N ASP A 10 0.46 -15.69 -1.47
CA ASP A 10 -0.23 -16.47 -2.50
C ASP A 10 0.40 -16.29 -3.89
N PRO A 11 0.86 -17.37 -4.57
CA PRO A 11 1.42 -17.30 -5.92
C PRO A 11 0.54 -16.64 -6.97
N GLU A 12 -0.79 -16.71 -6.84
CA GLU A 12 -1.73 -16.12 -7.80
C GLU A 12 -1.87 -14.60 -7.63
N THR A 13 -1.62 -14.08 -6.41
CA THR A 13 -1.84 -12.66 -6.10
C THR A 13 -0.58 -11.89 -5.72
N LYS A 14 0.54 -12.56 -5.45
CA LYS A 14 1.78 -11.91 -4.96
C LYS A 14 2.32 -10.81 -5.86
N GLU A 15 2.16 -10.95 -7.18
CA GLU A 15 2.63 -9.99 -8.18
C GLU A 15 1.70 -8.77 -8.31
N ILE A 16 0.48 -8.82 -7.79
CA ILE A 16 -0.47 -7.70 -7.87
C ILE A 16 0.05 -6.56 -6.97
N PRO A 17 0.21 -5.32 -7.48
CA PRO A 17 0.58 -4.18 -6.66
C PRO A 17 -0.46 -3.87 -5.59
N VAL A 18 -0.04 -3.69 -4.34
CA VAL A 18 -0.95 -3.36 -3.23
C VAL A 18 -0.55 -2.02 -2.63
N ILE A 19 -1.50 -1.09 -2.63
CA ILE A 19 -1.35 0.24 -2.05
C ILE A 19 -2.13 0.26 -0.73
N VAL A 20 -1.46 0.59 0.36
CA VAL A 20 -2.12 0.76 1.66
C VAL A 20 -2.51 2.23 1.82
N LEU A 21 -3.78 2.51 2.04
CA LEU A 21 -4.30 3.86 2.31
C LEU A 21 -5.01 3.86 3.67
N THR A 22 -4.44 4.56 4.66
CA THR A 22 -4.93 4.50 6.06
C THR A 22 -4.66 5.81 6.83
N ASN A 23 -5.29 6.01 7.98
CA ASN A 23 -5.02 7.16 8.89
C ASN A 23 -3.87 6.87 9.87
N LEU A 24 -3.28 5.67 9.83
CA LEU A 24 -2.15 5.34 10.70
C LEU A 24 -0.87 6.00 10.16
N GLU A 25 -0.23 6.82 10.98
CA GLU A 25 0.93 7.64 10.59
C GLU A 25 2.22 7.25 11.34
N LYS A 26 2.17 6.22 12.19
CA LYS A 26 3.34 5.75 12.92
C LYS A 26 4.34 5.12 11.95
N MET A 27 5.61 5.49 12.10
CA MET A 27 6.72 4.89 11.34
C MET A 27 6.74 3.37 11.42
N GLU A 28 6.38 2.79 12.56
CA GLU A 28 6.28 1.33 12.73
C GLU A 28 5.23 0.68 11.81
N ASP A 29 4.08 1.33 11.61
CA ASP A 29 3.02 0.83 10.74
C ASP A 29 3.41 0.94 9.26
N ILE A 30 4.09 2.04 8.90
CA ILE A 30 4.63 2.25 7.55
C ILE A 30 5.66 1.17 7.23
N ASN A 31 6.68 1.02 8.09
CA ASN A 31 7.75 0.03 7.90
C ASN A 31 7.18 -1.38 7.80
N LYS A 32 6.27 -1.76 8.70
CA LYS A 32 5.62 -3.06 8.69
C LYS A 32 4.87 -3.33 7.38
N ALA A 33 4.16 -2.35 6.83
CA ALA A 33 3.47 -2.53 5.56
C ALA A 33 4.44 -2.75 4.39
N ILE A 34 5.52 -1.99 4.35
CA ILE A 34 6.55 -2.10 3.31
C ILE A 34 7.29 -3.44 3.41
N GLU A 35 7.68 -3.86 4.61
CA GLU A 35 8.33 -5.16 4.88
C GLU A 35 7.43 -6.34 4.46
N LEU A 36 6.11 -6.20 4.59
CA LEU A 36 5.13 -7.20 4.15
C LEU A 36 4.85 -7.18 2.64
N GLY A 37 5.54 -6.33 1.87
CA GLY A 37 5.44 -6.29 0.41
C GLY A 37 4.37 -5.36 -0.15
N ALA A 38 3.92 -4.36 0.62
CA ALA A 38 3.13 -3.27 0.05
C ALA A 38 3.97 -2.49 -0.97
N THR A 39 3.38 -2.16 -2.12
CA THR A 39 4.00 -1.33 -3.15
C THR A 39 4.19 0.10 -2.65
N THR A 40 3.21 0.61 -1.91
CA THR A 40 3.31 1.93 -1.27
C THR A 40 2.34 2.04 -0.11
N TYR A 41 2.58 3.03 0.75
CA TYR A 41 1.77 3.35 1.91
C TYR A 41 1.45 4.84 1.89
N LEU A 42 0.16 5.17 2.00
CA LEU A 42 -0.37 6.53 1.92
C LEU A 42 -1.14 6.83 3.21
N VAL A 43 -0.73 7.90 3.90
CA VAL A 43 -1.47 8.44 5.03
C VAL A 43 -2.61 9.28 4.47
N LYS A 44 -3.86 8.86 4.68
CA LYS A 44 -5.07 9.47 4.10
C LYS A 44 -5.21 10.97 4.34
N THR A 45 -4.71 11.46 5.47
CA THR A 45 -4.78 12.88 5.85
C THR A 45 -3.73 13.73 5.15
N GLU A 46 -2.68 13.12 4.59
CA GLU A 46 -1.58 13.81 3.91
C GLU A 46 -1.83 13.99 2.40
N TYR A 47 -2.80 13.28 1.84
CA TYR A 47 -3.05 13.27 0.40
C TYR A 47 -4.49 13.66 0.06
N LYS A 48 -4.63 14.55 -0.92
CA LYS A 48 -5.91 14.76 -1.59
C LYS A 48 -6.23 13.58 -2.51
N ILE A 49 -7.51 13.42 -2.82
CA ILE A 49 -7.97 12.31 -3.66
C ILE A 49 -7.34 12.34 -5.05
N GLU A 50 -7.11 13.53 -5.61
CA GLU A 50 -6.47 13.71 -6.91
C GLU A 50 -5.03 13.19 -6.90
N GLU A 51 -4.27 13.46 -5.84
CA GLU A 51 -2.88 12.99 -5.67
C GLU A 51 -2.81 11.47 -5.52
N VAL A 52 -3.79 10.86 -4.85
CA VAL A 52 -3.93 9.40 -4.76
C VAL A 52 -4.14 8.80 -6.15
N ILE A 53 -5.03 9.40 -6.95
CA ILE A 53 -5.30 8.94 -8.33
C ILE A 53 -4.03 9.01 -9.19
N GLU A 54 -3.27 10.10 -9.11
CA GLU A 54 -2.01 10.23 -9.85
C GLU A 54 -0.99 9.16 -9.46
N LYS A 55 -0.87 8.84 -8.17
CA LYS A 55 0.01 7.76 -7.70
C LYS A 55 -0.42 6.39 -8.22
N ILE A 56 -1.72 6.10 -8.20
CA ILE A 56 -2.26 4.83 -8.73
C ILE A 56 -1.91 4.70 -10.21
N LYS A 57 -2.12 5.74 -11.01
CA LYS A 57 -1.78 5.74 -12.45
C LYS A 57 -0.30 5.44 -12.69
N LYS A 58 0.60 6.08 -11.93
CA LYS A 58 2.05 5.84 -12.03
C LYS A 58 2.47 4.39 -11.72
N ILE A 59 1.70 3.68 -10.90
CA ILE A 59 2.00 2.29 -10.52
C ILE A 59 1.51 1.30 -11.59
N ILE A 60 0.41 1.61 -12.27
CA ILE A 60 -0.21 0.73 -13.27
C ILE A 60 0.43 0.91 -14.66
N GLY A 61 0.97 2.11 -14.96
CA GLY A 61 1.49 2.47 -16.28
C GLY A 61 0.49 3.32 -17.05
#